data_AF-A0A844Y6J3-F1
#
_entry.id   AF-A0A844Y6J3-F1
#
_cell.length_a   1.000
_cell.length_b   1.000
_cell.length_c   1.000
_cell.angle_alpha   90.00
_cell.angle_beta   90.00
_cell.angle_gamma   90.00
#
_symmetry.space_group_name_H-M   'P 1'
#
loop_
_entity.id
_entity.type
_entity.pdbx_description
1 polymer ?
#
loop_
_entity_poly.entity_id
_entity_poly.type
_entity_poly.pdbx_seq_one_letter_code
_entity_poly.pdbx_strand_id
1 'polypeptide(L)'
;MTLQNGLIANGKAYLWTDSLVLNGETGEPLGLAKKAIFGQSQPWAMSFTTIGNPNFSVFAWEMERADPKDTDQLIEAALLGLRQYCSDGSLGRVLLASCWNEPRLFGISSDAIHGLPWGVYSMDHHVAPWHSTEEMTVTLNTMPDIIAEQVTGNFSWQGGEPIARATRKIGGQIARIEVSPSGVRESEIQLAGRAGKMLRRSFDEGLKAGRMLQCAA
;
A
#
# COMPACT_ATOMS: atom_id res chain seq x y z
N MET A 1 -1.14 9.90 -2.09
CA MET A 1 -1.48 8.60 -2.68
C MET A 1 -0.21 7.78 -2.76
N THR A 2 -0.32 6.47 -2.63
CA THR A 2 0.78 5.52 -2.52
C THR A 2 0.63 4.43 -3.59
N LEU A 3 1.68 3.66 -3.86
CA LEU A 3 1.52 2.41 -4.59
C LEU A 3 0.83 1.39 -3.67
N GLN A 4 -0.32 0.88 -4.09
CA GLN A 4 -1.04 -0.18 -3.40
C GLN A 4 -1.68 -1.07 -4.47
N ASN A 5 -0.95 -2.09 -4.92
CA ASN A 5 -1.47 -3.07 -5.88
C ASN A 5 -1.61 -4.44 -5.22
N GLY A 6 -2.49 -5.27 -5.76
CA GLY A 6 -2.64 -6.66 -5.39
C GLY A 6 -3.09 -7.54 -6.55
N LEU A 7 -2.78 -8.82 -6.47
CA LEU A 7 -3.11 -9.80 -7.50
C LEU A 7 -3.22 -11.20 -6.90
N ILE A 8 -4.24 -11.95 -7.28
CA ILE A 8 -4.32 -13.40 -7.10
C ILE A 8 -3.75 -14.07 -8.36
N ALA A 9 -2.73 -14.90 -8.20
CA ALA A 9 -2.12 -15.64 -9.31
C ALA A 9 -1.43 -16.91 -8.81
N ASN A 10 -1.48 -17.99 -9.61
CA ASN A 10 -0.73 -19.23 -9.36
C ASN A 10 -0.96 -19.81 -7.95
N GLY A 11 -2.19 -19.74 -7.42
CA GLY A 11 -2.53 -20.23 -6.08
C GLY A 11 -1.98 -19.39 -4.92
N LYS A 12 -1.56 -18.15 -5.19
CA LYS A 12 -1.01 -17.22 -4.20
C LYS A 12 -1.64 -15.83 -4.34
N ALA A 13 -1.54 -15.04 -3.28
CA ALA A 13 -1.90 -13.63 -3.29
C ALA A 13 -0.64 -12.78 -3.19
N TYR A 14 -0.62 -11.66 -3.91
CA TYR A 14 0.52 -10.77 -3.98
C TYR A 14 0.09 -9.34 -3.65
N LEU A 15 0.94 -8.61 -2.94
CA LEU A 15 0.82 -7.17 -2.71
C LEU A 15 2.07 -6.44 -3.19
N TRP A 16 1.90 -5.22 -3.67
CA TRP A 16 3.00 -4.29 -3.96
C TRP A 16 2.78 -2.96 -3.27
N THR A 17 3.84 -2.48 -2.60
CA THR A 17 3.83 -1.20 -1.89
C THR A 17 5.12 -0.44 -2.14
N ASP A 18 5.04 0.88 -2.15
CA ASP A 18 6.21 1.76 -2.15
C ASP A 18 6.54 2.24 -0.74
N SER A 19 7.73 2.81 -0.54
CA SER A 19 8.17 3.22 0.80
C SER A 19 8.22 4.73 1.03
N LEU A 20 8.01 5.57 0.00
CA LEU A 20 8.15 7.02 0.14
C LEU A 20 7.00 7.64 0.95
N VAL A 21 7.34 8.40 1.99
CA VAL A 21 6.38 9.22 2.73
C VAL A 21 6.47 10.65 2.22
N LEU A 22 5.32 11.25 1.90
CA LEU A 22 5.22 12.59 1.34
C LEU A 22 4.44 13.51 2.26
N ASN A 23 4.81 14.78 2.27
CA ASN A 23 4.00 15.83 2.85
C ASN A 23 2.74 16.04 2.01
N GLY A 24 1.56 15.96 2.64
CA GLY A 24 0.25 16.07 1.98
C GLY A 24 -0.11 17.46 1.48
N GLU A 25 0.64 18.51 1.83
CA GLU A 25 0.43 19.88 1.37
C GLU A 25 1.46 20.31 0.33
N THR A 26 2.73 19.92 0.51
CA THR A 26 3.84 20.35 -0.37
C THR A 26 4.22 19.31 -1.40
N GLY A 27 3.92 18.03 -1.15
CA GLY A 27 4.38 16.90 -1.96
C GLY A 27 5.88 16.61 -1.78
N GLU A 28 6.53 17.19 -0.78
CA GLU A 28 7.95 16.95 -0.51
C GLU A 28 8.16 15.63 0.24
N PRO A 29 9.27 14.92 0.01
CA PRO A 29 9.65 13.75 0.80
C PRO A 29 9.80 14.09 2.28
N LEU A 30 9.13 13.34 3.14
CA LEU A 30 9.32 13.37 4.60
C LEU A 30 10.25 12.25 5.07
N GLY A 31 10.29 11.13 4.36
CA GLY A 31 11.08 9.98 4.77
C GLY A 31 10.72 8.72 4.01
N LEU A 32 11.16 7.58 4.56
CA LEU A 32 10.82 6.26 4.08
C LEU A 32 10.14 5.48 5.21
N ALA A 33 9.04 4.79 4.91
CA ALA A 33 8.34 3.93 5.84
C ALA A 33 7.83 2.68 5.12
N LYS A 34 7.80 1.56 5.83
CA LYS A 34 7.16 0.34 5.34
C LYS A 34 5.64 0.52 5.42
N LYS A 35 4.94 0.32 4.30
CA LYS A 35 3.49 0.49 4.18
C LYS A 35 2.73 -0.83 4.19
N ALA A 36 3.33 -1.83 4.83
CA ALA A 36 2.75 -3.15 4.97
C ALA A 36 3.18 -3.83 6.28
N ILE A 37 2.27 -4.63 6.81
CA ILE A 37 2.50 -5.55 7.93
C ILE A 37 2.05 -6.95 7.51
N PHE A 38 2.63 -7.98 8.10
CA PHE A 38 2.31 -9.36 7.76
C PHE A 38 2.53 -10.29 8.93
N GLY A 39 1.80 -11.40 8.93
CA GLY A 39 1.92 -12.43 9.96
C GLY A 39 3.28 -13.12 9.89
N GLN A 40 4.02 -13.17 11.01
CA GLN A 40 5.34 -13.82 11.05
C GLN A 40 5.26 -15.32 10.75
N SER A 41 4.18 -15.98 11.17
CA SER A 41 3.95 -17.42 10.97
C SER A 41 2.56 -17.72 10.40
N GLN A 42 1.87 -16.70 9.91
CA GLN A 42 0.51 -16.82 9.39
C GLN A 42 0.46 -16.36 7.93
N PRO A 43 -0.38 -16.97 7.08
CA PRO A 43 -0.40 -16.73 5.65
C PRO A 43 -1.24 -15.48 5.31
N TRP A 44 -0.86 -14.32 5.83
CA TRP A 44 -1.52 -13.05 5.51
C TRP A 44 -0.55 -11.86 5.47
N ALA A 45 -0.87 -10.89 4.63
CA ALA A 45 -0.23 -9.60 4.57
C ALA A 45 -1.27 -8.49 4.40
N MET A 46 -0.95 -7.31 4.90
CA MET A 46 -1.78 -6.12 4.84
C MET A 46 -0.94 -4.95 4.38
N SER A 47 -1.42 -4.20 3.39
CA SER A 47 -0.86 -2.91 3.03
C SER A 47 -1.84 -1.79 3.37
N PHE A 48 -1.32 -0.58 3.57
CA PHE A 48 -2.14 0.57 3.93
C PHE A 48 -1.72 1.83 3.18
N THR A 49 -2.72 2.63 2.82
CA THR A 49 -2.56 3.99 2.32
C THR A 49 -3.35 4.92 3.22
N THR A 50 -2.78 6.05 3.62
CA THR A 50 -3.48 6.97 4.51
C THR A 50 -3.23 8.44 4.16
N ILE A 51 -4.10 9.30 4.69
CA ILE A 51 -4.03 10.76 4.64
C ILE A 51 -4.30 11.26 6.05
N GLY A 52 -3.43 12.13 6.56
CA GLY A 52 -3.52 12.66 7.92
C GLY A 52 -2.40 12.11 8.78
N ASN A 53 -2.76 11.43 9.87
CA ASN A 53 -1.84 11.01 10.91
C ASN A 53 -0.75 10.04 10.39
N PRO A 54 0.56 10.32 10.56
CA PRO A 54 1.62 9.42 10.10
C PRO A 54 1.82 8.20 11.02
N ASN A 55 1.04 8.06 12.10
CA ASN A 55 1.16 6.96 13.03
C ASN A 55 0.48 5.67 12.51
N PHE A 56 1.25 4.86 11.80
CA PHE A 56 0.81 3.55 11.30
C PHE A 56 0.84 2.43 12.35
N SER A 57 1.36 2.69 13.56
CA SER A 57 1.53 1.65 14.58
C SER A 57 0.21 1.06 15.08
N VAL A 58 -0.89 1.80 14.96
CA VAL A 58 -2.24 1.33 15.30
C VAL A 58 -2.63 0.07 14.53
N PHE A 59 -2.27 -0.01 13.25
CA PHE A 59 -2.51 -1.20 12.44
C PHE A 59 -1.71 -2.40 12.95
N ALA A 60 -0.43 -2.19 13.27
CA ALA A 60 0.42 -3.26 13.78
C ALA A 60 -0.09 -3.77 15.14
N TRP A 61 -0.46 -2.84 16.04
CA TRP A 61 -0.98 -3.16 17.36
C TRP A 61 -2.28 -3.97 17.31
N GLU A 62 -3.24 -3.56 16.48
CA GLU A 62 -4.50 -4.31 16.37
C GLU A 62 -4.32 -5.69 15.76
N MET A 63 -3.44 -5.84 14.77
CA MET A 63 -3.16 -7.16 14.18
C MET A 63 -2.42 -8.08 15.15
N GLU A 64 -1.46 -7.55 15.91
CA GLU A 64 -0.74 -8.31 16.94
C GLU A 64 -1.69 -8.75 18.06
N ARG A 65 -2.57 -7.85 18.51
CA ARG A 65 -3.57 -8.14 19.54
C ARG A 65 -4.60 -9.17 19.08
N ALA A 66 -5.03 -9.11 17.82
CA ALA A 66 -6.02 -10.02 17.28
C ALA A 66 -5.46 -11.41 16.94
N ASP A 67 -4.17 -11.51 16.56
CA ASP A 67 -3.48 -12.74 16.16
C ASP A 67 -4.35 -13.64 15.23
N PRO A 68 -4.84 -13.10 14.10
CA PRO A 68 -5.94 -13.69 13.34
C PRO A 68 -5.64 -15.11 12.87
N LYS A 69 -6.55 -16.05 13.09
CA LYS A 69 -6.35 -17.47 12.70
C LYS A 69 -7.01 -17.86 11.39
N ASP A 70 -7.82 -16.97 10.85
CA ASP A 70 -8.55 -17.14 9.60
C ASP A 70 -8.78 -15.78 8.92
N THR A 71 -9.38 -15.82 7.73
CA THR A 71 -9.67 -14.64 6.93
C THR A 71 -10.68 -13.70 7.58
N ASP A 72 -11.65 -14.22 8.33
CA ASP A 72 -12.71 -13.39 8.93
C ASP A 72 -12.13 -12.57 10.10
N GLN A 73 -11.36 -13.21 10.98
CA GLN A 73 -10.62 -12.55 12.05
C GLN A 73 -9.64 -11.50 11.50
N LEU A 74 -8.99 -11.80 10.37
CA LEU A 74 -8.10 -10.86 9.70
C LEU A 74 -8.84 -9.59 9.25
N ILE A 75 -10.01 -9.75 8.63
CA ILE A 75 -10.83 -8.64 8.16
C ILE A 75 -11.35 -7.82 9.35
N GLU A 76 -11.81 -8.47 10.42
CA GLU A 76 -12.27 -7.79 11.63
C GLU A 76 -11.16 -6.96 12.29
N ALA A 77 -9.96 -7.53 12.43
CA ALA A 77 -8.80 -6.84 12.98
C ALA A 77 -8.40 -5.63 12.13
N ALA A 78 -8.37 -5.79 10.80
CA ALA A 78 -8.06 -4.72 9.87
C ALA A 78 -9.12 -3.59 9.89
N LEU A 79 -10.40 -3.94 9.97
CA LEU A 79 -11.50 -2.98 10.13
C LEU A 79 -11.37 -2.17 11.41
N LEU A 80 -11.07 -2.84 12.53
CA LEU A 80 -10.89 -2.16 13.81
C LEU A 80 -9.70 -1.21 13.80
N GLY A 81 -8.54 -1.67 13.30
CA GLY A 81 -7.35 -0.83 13.14
C GLY A 81 -7.60 0.38 12.24
N LEU A 82 -8.34 0.20 11.14
CA LEU A 82 -8.70 1.30 10.27
C LEU A 82 -9.65 2.30 10.94
N ARG A 83 -10.66 1.82 11.68
CA ARG A 83 -11.57 2.69 12.44
C ARG A 83 -10.84 3.50 13.51
N GLN A 84 -9.91 2.87 14.22
CA GLN A 84 -9.11 3.55 15.23
C GLN A 84 -8.18 4.59 14.59
N TYR A 85 -7.52 4.25 13.48
CA TYR A 85 -6.71 5.19 12.72
C TYR A 85 -7.51 6.42 12.29
N CYS A 86 -8.73 6.24 11.78
CA CYS A 86 -9.56 7.34 11.29
C CYS A 86 -10.35 8.08 12.38
N SER A 87 -10.17 7.71 13.66
CA SER A 87 -10.94 8.29 14.77
C SER A 87 -10.66 9.79 14.99
N ASP A 88 -9.52 10.30 14.51
CA ASP A 88 -9.13 11.70 14.54
C ASP A 88 -9.55 12.49 13.28
N GLY A 89 -10.30 11.86 12.37
CA GLY A 89 -10.70 12.44 11.08
C GLY A 89 -9.73 12.16 9.93
N SER A 90 -8.64 11.41 10.18
CA SER A 90 -7.77 10.88 9.13
C SER A 90 -8.54 9.92 8.19
N LEU A 91 -8.01 9.73 6.98
CA LEU A 91 -8.55 8.79 5.99
C LEU A 91 -7.55 7.68 5.74
N GLY A 92 -8.04 6.45 5.52
CA GLY A 92 -7.19 5.32 5.22
C GLY A 92 -7.88 4.28 4.36
N ARG A 93 -7.06 3.52 3.64
CA ARG A 93 -7.50 2.30 2.96
C ARG A 93 -6.50 1.19 3.20
N VAL A 94 -7.02 -0.01 3.22
CA VAL A 94 -6.29 -1.24 3.49
C VAL A 94 -6.52 -2.19 2.33
N LEU A 95 -5.46 -2.87 1.91
CA LEU A 95 -5.53 -4.00 0.99
C LEU A 95 -4.91 -5.22 1.69
N LEU A 96 -5.73 -6.24 1.90
CA LEU A 96 -5.41 -7.49 2.58
C LEU A 96 -5.20 -8.61 1.58
N ALA A 97 -4.14 -9.37 1.74
CA ALA A 97 -3.92 -10.65 1.09
C ALA A 97 -3.89 -11.76 2.14
N SER A 98 -4.57 -12.88 1.88
CA SER A 98 -4.54 -14.06 2.74
C SER A 98 -4.48 -15.34 1.93
N CYS A 99 -3.99 -16.43 2.52
CA CYS A 99 -3.87 -17.73 1.86
C CYS A 99 -3.92 -18.92 2.82
N TRP A 100 -4.89 -18.95 3.75
CA TRP A 100 -5.09 -20.10 4.64
C TRP A 100 -5.55 -21.35 3.88
N ASN A 101 -6.66 -21.25 3.15
CA ASN A 101 -7.21 -22.34 2.34
C ASN A 101 -6.98 -22.09 0.85
N GLU A 102 -7.25 -20.86 0.41
CA GLU A 102 -7.10 -20.39 -0.96
C GLU A 102 -6.63 -18.92 -0.93
N PRO A 103 -5.96 -18.44 -1.99
CA PRO A 103 -5.55 -17.04 -2.05
C PRO A 103 -6.79 -16.14 -2.12
N ARG A 104 -6.82 -15.11 -1.28
CA ARG A 104 -7.89 -14.11 -1.26
C ARG A 104 -7.32 -12.72 -1.12
N LEU A 105 -7.96 -11.75 -1.77
CA LEU A 105 -7.58 -10.34 -1.75
C LEU A 105 -8.83 -9.51 -1.40
N PHE A 106 -8.67 -8.61 -0.43
CA PHE A 106 -9.75 -7.76 0.06
C PHE A 106 -9.31 -6.31 0.18
N GLY A 107 -10.19 -5.40 -0.17
CA GLY A 107 -10.03 -3.98 0.09
C GLY A 107 -10.98 -3.53 1.19
N ILE A 108 -10.50 -2.60 2.01
CA ILE A 108 -11.27 -1.96 3.07
C ILE A 108 -10.98 -0.47 3.01
N SER A 109 -12.02 0.35 3.00
CA SER A 109 -11.86 1.80 2.85
C SER A 109 -12.63 2.60 3.88
N SER A 110 -12.02 3.65 4.41
CA SER A 110 -12.68 4.60 5.31
C SER A 110 -13.54 5.62 4.55
N ASP A 111 -13.26 5.85 3.27
CA ASP A 111 -14.12 6.62 2.37
C ASP A 111 -15.19 5.74 1.73
N ALA A 112 -16.31 6.34 1.34
CA ALA A 112 -17.44 5.64 0.74
C ALA A 112 -17.11 5.22 -0.70
N ILE A 113 -16.24 4.22 -0.87
CA ILE A 113 -16.07 3.52 -2.14
C ILE A 113 -17.35 2.72 -2.39
N HIS A 114 -17.96 2.88 -3.56
CA HIS A 114 -19.24 2.26 -3.93
C HIS A 114 -20.41 2.60 -2.99
N GLY A 115 -20.36 3.72 -2.28
CA GLY A 115 -21.46 4.21 -1.43
C GLY A 115 -21.57 3.55 -0.06
N LEU A 116 -20.62 2.70 0.34
CA LEU A 116 -20.58 2.05 1.65
C LEU A 116 -19.33 2.48 2.43
N PRO A 117 -19.45 3.37 3.44
CA PRO A 117 -18.33 3.62 4.34
C PRO A 117 -17.99 2.34 5.10
N TRP A 118 -16.70 2.02 5.23
CA TRP A 118 -16.23 0.78 5.86
C TRP A 118 -16.58 -0.50 5.08
N GLY A 119 -16.86 -0.38 3.78
CA GLY A 119 -17.12 -1.53 2.92
C GLY A 119 -15.90 -2.45 2.82
N VAL A 120 -16.16 -3.75 2.91
CA VAL A 120 -15.19 -4.82 2.59
C VAL A 120 -15.55 -5.37 1.24
N TYR A 121 -14.58 -5.41 0.31
CA TYR A 121 -14.80 -5.90 -1.04
C TYR A 121 -13.73 -6.91 -1.42
N SER A 122 -14.15 -8.06 -1.93
CA SER A 122 -13.26 -9.08 -2.50
C SER A 122 -12.95 -8.76 -3.95
N MET A 123 -11.73 -9.05 -4.41
CA MET A 123 -11.34 -8.87 -5.80
C MET A 123 -10.25 -9.85 -6.22
N ASP A 124 -10.09 -10.04 -7.53
CA ASP A 124 -8.98 -10.85 -8.07
C ASP A 124 -7.70 -10.04 -8.24
N HIS A 125 -7.83 -8.73 -8.47
CA HIS A 125 -6.72 -7.81 -8.56
C HIS A 125 -7.14 -6.40 -8.10
N HIS A 126 -6.15 -5.64 -7.64
CA HIS A 126 -6.27 -4.24 -7.29
C HIS A 126 -5.06 -3.51 -7.84
N VAL A 127 -5.26 -2.33 -8.41
CA VAL A 127 -4.14 -1.49 -8.85
C VAL A 127 -4.46 -0.04 -8.53
N ALA A 128 -3.66 0.55 -7.65
CA ALA A 128 -3.77 1.93 -7.25
C ALA A 128 -2.37 2.56 -7.15
N PRO A 129 -2.15 3.74 -7.75
CA PRO A 129 -3.08 4.54 -8.57
C PRO A 129 -3.40 3.92 -9.92
N TRP A 130 -4.60 4.14 -10.45
CA TRP A 130 -4.96 3.70 -11.81
C TRP A 130 -4.77 4.84 -12.83
N HIS A 131 -4.15 4.55 -13.98
CA HIS A 131 -3.79 5.54 -15.01
C HIS A 131 -4.79 5.67 -16.16
N SER A 132 -5.54 4.62 -16.50
CA SER A 132 -6.28 4.53 -17.77
C SER A 132 -7.55 3.70 -17.63
N THR A 133 -8.70 4.18 -18.08
CA THR A 133 -9.97 3.43 -18.08
C THR A 133 -9.98 2.18 -18.99
N GLU A 134 -8.86 1.82 -19.63
CA GLU A 134 -8.76 0.61 -20.45
C GLU A 134 -8.66 -0.65 -19.57
N GLU A 135 -9.44 -1.67 -19.93
CA GLU A 135 -9.36 -3.01 -19.33
C GLU A 135 -8.00 -3.64 -19.67
N MET A 136 -7.04 -3.55 -18.75
CA MET A 136 -5.75 -4.20 -18.86
C MET A 136 -5.77 -5.53 -18.12
N THR A 137 -5.33 -6.60 -18.79
CA THR A 137 -5.11 -7.89 -18.13
C THR A 137 -3.95 -7.78 -17.14
N VAL A 138 -4.27 -7.82 -15.86
CA VAL A 138 -3.29 -7.80 -14.77
C VAL A 138 -2.76 -9.22 -14.54
N THR A 139 -1.45 -9.40 -14.69
CA THR A 139 -0.75 -10.66 -14.45
C THR A 139 0.55 -10.40 -13.68
N LEU A 140 1.19 -11.45 -13.17
CA LEU A 140 2.50 -11.32 -12.53
C LEU A 140 3.57 -10.76 -13.47
N ASN A 141 3.47 -11.06 -14.77
CA ASN A 141 4.44 -10.61 -15.76
C ASN A 141 4.20 -9.15 -16.18
N THR A 142 2.95 -8.68 -16.18
CA THR A 142 2.59 -7.30 -16.55
C THR A 142 2.69 -6.33 -15.38
N MET A 143 2.63 -6.80 -14.13
CA MET A 143 2.68 -5.95 -12.94
C MET A 143 3.92 -5.03 -12.86
N PRO A 144 5.16 -5.47 -13.19
CA PRO A 144 6.31 -4.57 -13.20
C PRO A 144 6.16 -3.38 -14.16
N ASP A 145 5.53 -3.59 -15.32
CA ASP A 145 5.29 -2.53 -16.31
C ASP A 145 4.20 -1.57 -15.82
N ILE A 146 3.14 -2.11 -15.21
CA ILE A 146 2.08 -1.31 -14.53
C ILE A 146 2.71 -0.42 -13.45
N ILE A 147 3.57 -0.98 -12.60
CA ILE A 147 4.24 -0.19 -11.55
C ILE A 147 5.18 0.85 -12.17
N ALA A 148 5.90 0.51 -13.24
CA ALA A 148 6.76 1.46 -13.93
C ALA A 148 5.97 2.65 -14.49
N GLU A 149 4.78 2.40 -15.04
CA GLU A 149 3.85 3.46 -15.46
C GLU A 149 3.37 4.28 -14.26
N GLN A 150 2.91 3.64 -13.17
CA GLN A 150 2.49 4.29 -11.93
C GLN A 150 3.59 5.18 -11.31
N VAL A 151 4.86 4.80 -11.46
CA VAL A 151 6.00 5.60 -10.98
C VAL A 151 6.28 6.81 -11.88
N THR A 152 6.09 6.67 -13.19
CA THR A 152 6.58 7.65 -14.18
C THR A 152 5.50 8.52 -14.79
N GLY A 153 4.25 8.09 -14.72
CA GLY A 153 3.09 8.74 -15.29
C GLY A 153 2.52 9.82 -14.39
N ASN A 154 1.58 10.59 -14.95
CA ASN A 154 0.79 11.57 -14.22
C ASN A 154 -0.61 10.99 -13.97
N PHE A 155 -1.00 10.86 -12.71
CA PHE A 155 -2.34 10.42 -12.30
C PHE A 155 -2.94 11.42 -11.31
N SER A 156 -4.26 11.52 -11.21
CA SER A 156 -4.93 12.45 -10.28
C SER A 156 -4.75 12.00 -8.82
N TRP A 157 -4.66 12.95 -7.89
CA TRP A 157 -4.79 12.62 -6.46
C TRP A 157 -6.26 12.24 -6.20
N GLN A 158 -6.51 11.04 -5.67
CA GLN A 158 -7.80 10.75 -5.07
C GLN A 158 -7.78 11.39 -3.68
N GLY A 159 -8.70 12.33 -3.43
CA GLY A 159 -8.87 12.98 -2.12
C GLY A 159 -8.62 14.49 -2.05
N GLY A 160 -8.45 15.22 -3.17
CA GLY A 160 -8.36 16.69 -3.14
C GLY A 160 -7.76 17.32 -4.39
N GLU A 161 -7.68 18.66 -4.42
CA GLU A 161 -7.03 19.38 -5.52
C GLU A 161 -5.56 18.93 -5.68
N PRO A 162 -5.05 18.83 -6.92
CA PRO A 162 -3.64 18.51 -7.14
C PRO A 162 -2.76 19.52 -6.43
N ILE A 163 -1.91 19.06 -5.52
CA ILE A 163 -0.84 19.90 -4.98
C ILE A 163 0.01 20.34 -6.17
N ALA A 164 -0.06 21.62 -6.54
CA ALA A 164 0.54 22.18 -7.74
C ALA A 164 2.07 21.96 -7.85
N ARG A 165 2.72 21.48 -6.78
CA ARG A 165 4.17 21.25 -6.68
C ARG A 165 4.57 19.79 -6.42
N ALA A 166 3.63 18.85 -6.28
CA ALA A 166 3.98 17.45 -6.05
C ALA A 166 4.58 16.82 -7.32
N THR A 167 5.91 16.84 -7.41
CA THR A 167 6.65 16.29 -8.55
C THR A 167 6.69 14.76 -8.57
N ARG A 168 6.33 14.10 -7.45
CA ARG A 168 6.31 12.64 -7.30
C ARG A 168 5.20 12.20 -6.36
N LYS A 169 4.71 10.98 -6.59
CA LYS A 169 3.57 10.40 -5.87
C LYS A 169 3.84 8.98 -5.40
N ILE A 170 4.71 8.25 -6.09
CA ILE A 170 5.21 6.92 -5.72
C ILE A 170 6.74 6.99 -5.69
N GLY A 171 7.37 6.34 -4.72
CA GLY A 171 8.82 6.29 -4.69
C GLY A 171 9.43 5.45 -3.58
N GLY A 172 10.74 5.57 -3.43
CA GLY A 172 11.53 4.75 -2.53
C GLY A 172 11.77 3.36 -3.13
N GLN A 173 11.59 2.33 -2.30
CA GLN A 173 11.69 0.93 -2.70
C GLN A 173 10.30 0.37 -2.96
N ILE A 174 10.19 -0.53 -3.94
CA ILE A 174 8.97 -1.28 -4.19
C ILE A 174 9.12 -2.67 -3.58
N ALA A 175 8.34 -2.96 -2.55
CA ALA A 175 8.25 -4.29 -1.97
C ALA A 175 7.17 -5.09 -2.68
N ARG A 176 7.51 -6.31 -3.12
CA ARG A 176 6.56 -7.37 -3.46
C ARG A 176 6.44 -8.32 -2.28
N ILE A 177 5.21 -8.52 -1.83
CA ILE A 177 4.87 -9.42 -0.74
C ILE A 177 4.07 -10.57 -1.33
N GLU A 178 4.64 -11.77 -1.28
CA GLU A 178 3.98 -13.01 -1.67
C GLU A 178 3.37 -13.67 -0.44
N VAL A 179 2.08 -13.97 -0.51
CA VAL A 179 1.32 -14.67 0.52
C VAL A 179 0.92 -16.04 -0.03
N SER A 180 1.31 -17.08 0.69
CA SER A 180 1.10 -18.48 0.32
C SER A 180 0.66 -19.29 1.54
N PRO A 181 0.22 -20.55 1.39
CA PRO A 181 -0.07 -21.39 2.54
C PRO A 181 1.14 -21.63 3.45
N SER A 182 2.36 -21.52 2.89
CA SER A 182 3.62 -21.66 3.62
C SER A 182 4.03 -20.41 4.42
N GLY A 183 3.23 -19.34 4.36
CA GLY A 183 3.51 -18.05 4.99
C GLY A 183 3.83 -16.97 3.96
N VAL A 184 4.55 -15.94 4.43
CA VAL A 184 4.77 -14.68 3.71
C VAL A 184 6.24 -14.52 3.31
N ARG A 185 6.49 -14.06 2.09
CA ARG A 185 7.82 -13.70 1.59
C ARG A 185 7.83 -12.29 1.04
N GLU A 186 8.78 -11.48 1.49
CA GLU A 186 8.99 -10.13 0.99
C GLU A 186 10.24 -10.10 0.10
N SER A 187 10.14 -9.43 -1.04
CA SER A 187 11.26 -9.22 -1.97
C SER A 187 11.15 -7.83 -2.60
N GLU A 188 12.28 -7.14 -2.76
CA GLU A 188 12.31 -5.87 -3.49
C GLU A 188 12.21 -6.11 -5.00
N ILE A 189 11.41 -5.29 -5.70
CA ILE A 189 11.39 -5.26 -7.15
C ILE A 189 12.33 -4.17 -7.68
N GLN A 190 13.23 -4.59 -8.57
CA GLN A 190 14.08 -3.68 -9.32
C GLN A 190 13.43 -3.33 -10.65
N LEU A 191 13.12 -2.05 -10.84
CA LEU A 191 12.66 -1.52 -12.13
C LEU A 191 13.83 -0.96 -12.92
N ALA A 192 13.82 -1.17 -14.23
CA ALA A 192 14.81 -0.61 -15.15
C ALA A 192 14.37 0.77 -15.68
N GLY A 193 15.26 1.39 -16.46
CA GLY A 193 14.93 2.58 -17.25
C GLY A 193 14.55 3.81 -16.42
N ARG A 194 13.54 4.55 -16.88
CA ARG A 194 13.09 5.81 -16.26
C ARG A 194 12.52 5.57 -14.86
N ALA A 195 11.70 4.54 -14.68
CA ALA A 195 11.09 4.21 -13.40
C ALA A 195 12.16 3.89 -12.34
N GLY A 196 13.13 3.03 -12.67
CA GLY A 196 14.24 2.71 -11.77
C GLY A 196 15.06 3.92 -11.33
N LYS A 197 15.35 4.84 -12.26
CA LYS A 197 16.05 6.10 -11.94
C LYS A 197 15.22 7.00 -11.00
N MET A 198 13.90 7.07 -11.21
CA MET A 198 13.00 7.86 -10.36
C MET A 198 12.89 7.27 -8.95
N LEU A 199 12.74 5.95 -8.84
CA LEU A 199 12.72 5.24 -7.55
C LEU A 199 14.01 5.51 -6.77
N ARG A 200 15.18 5.28 -7.37
CA ARG A 200 16.48 5.52 -6.73
C ARG A 200 16.62 6.97 -6.24
N ARG A 201 16.28 7.94 -7.09
CA ARG A 201 16.35 9.36 -6.71
C ARG A 201 15.41 9.67 -5.54
N SER A 202 14.19 9.13 -5.54
CA SER A 202 13.23 9.36 -4.45
C SER A 202 13.64 8.67 -3.15
N PHE A 203 14.31 7.53 -3.25
CA PHE A 203 14.90 6.84 -2.10
C PHE A 203 15.97 7.70 -1.44
N ASP A 204 16.90 8.25 -2.23
CA ASP A 204 17.97 9.13 -1.71
C ASP A 204 17.40 10.42 -1.09
N GLU A 205 16.37 11.01 -1.71
CA GLU A 205 15.66 12.17 -1.18
C GLU A 205 14.94 11.84 0.15
N GLY A 206 14.25 10.69 0.22
CA GLY A 206 13.59 10.22 1.44
C GLY A 206 14.58 9.93 2.58
N LEU A 207 15.74 9.32 2.29
CA LEU A 207 16.79 9.10 3.29
C LEU A 207 17.33 10.42 3.85
N LYS A 208 17.54 11.43 3.00
CA LYS A 208 18.00 12.75 3.43
C LYS A 208 16.96 13.45 4.30
N ALA A 209 15.69 13.44 3.89
CA ALA A 209 14.58 14.04 4.63
C ALA A 209 14.41 13.42 6.04
N GLY A 210 14.41 12.09 6.12
CA GLY A 210 14.26 11.39 7.41
C GLY A 210 15.38 11.71 8.40
N ARG A 211 16.63 11.88 7.93
CA ARG A 211 17.76 12.29 8.78
C ARG A 211 17.62 13.71 9.30
N MET A 212 17.12 14.64 8.48
CA MET A 212 16.91 16.03 8.90
C MET A 212 15.84 16.14 10.00
N LEU A 213 14.77 15.34 9.93
CA LEU A 213 13.74 15.29 10.97
C LEU A 213 14.27 14.74 12.30
N GLN A 214 15.19 13.77 12.26
CA GLN A 214 15.82 13.22 13.48
C GLN A 214 16.80 14.19 14.16
N CYS A 215 17.42 15.10 13.41
CA CYS A 215 18.33 16.10 13.96
C CYS A 215 17.62 17.36 14.49
N ALA A 216 16.34 17.55 14.17
CA ALA A 216 15.54 18.71 14.56
C ALA A 216 14.63 18.46 15.77
N ALA A 217 14.56 17.21 16.25
CA ALA A 217 13.81 16.77 17.43
C ALA A 217 14.75 16.58 18.63
#